data_AF-F3KJ54-F1
#
_entry.id   AF-F3KJ54-F1
#
_cell.length_a   1.000
_cell.length_b   1.000
_cell.length_c   1.000
_cell.angle_alpha   90.00
_cell.angle_beta   90.00
_cell.angle_gamma   90.00
#
_symmetry.space_group_name_H-M   'P 1'
#
loop_
_entity.id
_entity.type
_entity.pdbx_description
1 polymer ?
#
loop_
_entity_poly.entity_id
_entity_poly.type
_entity_poly.pdbx_seq_one_letter_code
_entity_poly.pdbx_strand_id
1 'polypeptide(L)'
;MSSVQQVNGDVLLDYFDKTGNTKSANVVIRTSEKEIFAGTFYTSNFKTAINDVSDTPYYMDVIIDHKIYGIVKSSIFNSGTSTDYKIIGMFAKQ
;
A
#
# COMPACT_ATOMS: atom_id res chain seq x y z
N MET A 1 -11.92 -0.84 -25.59
CA MET A 1 -11.30 -0.54 -24.28
C MET A 1 -10.98 -1.89 -23.64
N SER A 2 -9.70 -2.19 -23.41
CA SER A 2 -9.28 -3.46 -22.81
C SER A 2 -9.31 -3.28 -21.29
N SER A 3 -10.28 -3.92 -20.63
CA SER A 3 -10.13 -4.24 -19.21
C SER A 3 -9.05 -5.31 -19.12
N VAL A 4 -7.90 -4.98 -18.54
CA VAL A 4 -6.96 -6.02 -18.12
C VAL A 4 -7.69 -6.82 -17.05
N GLN A 5 -8.14 -8.01 -17.43
CA GLN A 5 -8.69 -8.98 -16.51
C GLN A 5 -7.55 -9.34 -15.55
N GLN A 6 -7.69 -8.96 -14.28
CA GLN A 6 -6.81 -9.42 -13.21
C GLN A 6 -7.06 -10.93 -13.08
N VAL A 7 -6.09 -11.74 -13.50
CA VAL A 7 -6.21 -13.20 -13.48
C VAL A 7 -5.60 -13.80 -12.20
N ASN A 8 -4.78 -13.07 -11.45
CA ASN A 8 -4.07 -13.61 -10.29
C ASN A 8 -4.22 -12.70 -9.08
N GLY A 9 -4.06 -13.28 -7.89
CA GLY A 9 -4.19 -12.68 -6.57
C GLY A 9 -3.27 -11.53 -6.18
N ASP A 10 -3.07 -10.59 -7.09
CA ASP A 10 -2.11 -9.53 -6.97
C ASP A 10 -2.73 -8.36 -6.20
N VAL A 11 -2.03 -7.87 -5.19
CA VAL A 11 -2.40 -6.69 -4.43
C VAL A 11 -1.85 -5.47 -5.14
N LEU A 12 -2.74 -4.64 -5.67
CA LEU A 12 -2.35 -3.39 -6.29
C LEU A 12 -2.22 -2.27 -5.25
N LEU A 13 -1.00 -1.84 -4.96
CA LEU A 13 -0.73 -0.66 -4.17
C LEU A 13 -0.67 0.58 -5.06
N ASP A 14 -1.46 1.60 -4.73
CA ASP A 14 -1.49 2.89 -5.41
C ASP A 14 -1.46 3.99 -4.35
N TYR A 15 -0.31 4.65 -4.20
CA TYR A 15 -0.07 5.72 -3.24
C TYR A 15 0.09 7.06 -3.97
N PHE A 16 -0.56 8.09 -3.44
CA PHE A 16 -0.49 9.44 -3.98
C PHE A 16 -0.61 10.49 -2.87
N ASP A 17 0.48 11.22 -2.64
CA ASP A 17 0.52 12.43 -1.82
C ASP A 17 0.52 13.67 -2.73
N LYS A 18 -0.61 14.38 -2.75
CA LYS A 18 -0.80 15.58 -3.57
C LYS A 18 0.17 16.72 -3.20
N THR A 19 0.67 16.74 -1.97
CA THR A 19 1.52 17.83 -1.48
C THR A 19 2.98 17.66 -1.89
N GLY A 20 3.39 16.47 -2.32
CA GLY A 20 4.77 16.17 -2.73
C GLY A 20 5.78 16.15 -1.58
N ASN A 21 5.33 15.99 -0.34
CA ASN A 21 6.15 16.13 0.87
C ASN A 21 6.49 14.80 1.54
N THR A 22 6.15 13.69 0.89
CA THR A 22 6.57 12.35 1.31
C THR A 22 8.08 12.22 1.11
N LYS A 23 8.82 11.98 2.19
CA LYS A 23 10.24 11.61 2.14
C LYS A 23 10.40 10.13 1.85
N SER A 24 9.60 9.30 2.53
CA SER A 24 9.55 7.87 2.29
C SER A 24 8.18 7.30 2.67
N ALA A 25 7.81 6.23 1.98
CA ALA A 25 6.70 5.37 2.31
C ALA A 25 7.24 3.94 2.49
N ASN A 26 7.24 3.44 3.72
CA ASN A 26 7.54 2.06 4.00
C ASN A 26 6.22 1.27 4.02
N VAL A 27 6.16 0.19 3.24
CA VAL A 27 5.00 -0.68 3.15
C VAL A 27 5.44 -2.10 3.49
N VAL A 28 4.72 -2.72 4.41
CA VAL A 28 4.92 -4.11 4.82
C VAL A 28 3.60 -4.85 4.64
N ILE A 29 3.63 -5.99 3.95
CA ILE A 29 2.52 -6.94 3.91
C ILE A 29 2.96 -8.18 4.68
N ARG A 30 2.13 -8.61 5.63
CA ARG A 30 2.41 -9.76 6.49
C ARG A 30 1.14 -10.54 6.83
N THR A 31 1.27 -11.84 7.03
CA THR A 31 0.23 -12.64 7.70
C THR A 31 0.41 -12.53 9.22
N SER A 32 -0.35 -13.32 9.98
CA SER A 32 -0.06 -13.54 11.41
C SER A 32 1.26 -14.27 11.67
N GLU A 33 1.83 -14.92 10.64
CA GLU A 33 2.97 -15.84 10.79
C GLU A 33 4.26 -15.29 10.20
N LYS A 34 4.19 -14.54 9.09
CA LYS A 34 5.38 -14.07 8.38
C LYS A 34 5.15 -12.77 7.62
N GLU A 35 6.24 -12.06 7.39
CA GLU A 35 6.32 -11.02 6.36
C GLU A 35 6.31 -11.66 4.97
N ILE A 36 5.48 -11.11 4.08
CA ILE A 36 5.34 -11.53 2.68
C ILE A 36 6.04 -10.53 1.75
N PHE A 37 5.98 -9.25 2.11
CA PHE A 37 6.58 -8.16 1.35
C PHE A 37 7.01 -7.04 2.28
N ALA A 38 8.17 -6.44 1.98
CA ALA A 38 8.56 -5.15 2.52
C ALA A 38 9.21 -4.30 1.43
N GLY A 39 8.81 -3.05 1.35
CA GLY A 39 9.33 -2.10 0.38
C GLY A 39 9.38 -0.68 0.96
N THR A 40 10.42 0.06 0.59
CA THR A 40 10.52 1.49 0.90
C THR A 40 10.56 2.29 -0.39
N PHE A 41 9.61 3.20 -0.55
CA PHE A 41 9.46 4.06 -1.73
C PHE A 41 9.84 5.49 -1.36
N TYR A 42 10.78 6.08 -2.10
CA TYR A 42 11.26 7.46 -1.88
C TYR A 42 10.60 8.43 -2.87
N THR A 43 9.27 8.33 -3.00
CA THR A 43 8.47 9.12 -3.93
C THR A 43 7.13 9.47 -3.29
N SER A 44 6.56 10.61 -3.69
CA SER A 44 5.19 11.01 -3.30
C SER A 44 4.11 10.35 -4.15
N ASN A 45 4.49 9.55 -5.15
CA ASN A 45 3.57 8.77 -5.95
C ASN A 45 4.20 7.44 -6.38
N PHE A 46 3.49 6.34 -6.18
CA PHE A 46 3.90 5.06 -6.74
C PHE A 46 2.70 4.15 -6.96
N LYS A 47 2.85 3.27 -7.94
CA LYS A 47 1.93 2.19 -8.20
C LYS A 47 2.74 0.90 -8.33
N THR A 48 2.43 -0.11 -7.53
CA THR A 48 3.08 -1.42 -7.61
C THR A 48 2.08 -2.53 -7.44
N ALA A 49 2.30 -3.65 -8.13
CA ALA A 49 1.58 -4.88 -7.89
C ALA A 49 2.45 -5.77 -6.99
N ILE A 50 1.83 -6.44 -6.03
CA ILE A 50 2.46 -7.46 -5.21
C ILE A 50 1.75 -8.75 -5.54
N ASN A 51 2.47 -9.67 -6.18
CA ASN A 51 1.89 -10.91 -6.67
C ASN A 51 1.77 -11.94 -5.53
N ASP A 52 0.87 -12.91 -5.71
CA ASP A 52 0.77 -14.12 -4.89
C ASP A 52 0.36 -13.87 -3.42
N VAL A 53 -0.61 -12.98 -3.19
CA VAL A 53 -1.16 -12.69 -1.84
C VAL A 53 -2.64 -13.09 -1.70
N SER A 54 -3.32 -13.50 -2.79
CA SER A 54 -4.72 -13.94 -2.68
C SER A 54 -4.83 -15.24 -1.94
N ASP A 55 -5.92 -15.38 -1.19
CA ASP A 55 -6.36 -16.58 -0.47
C ASP A 55 -5.87 -16.67 0.97
N THR A 56 -4.91 -15.84 1.41
CA THR A 56 -4.50 -15.78 2.83
C THR A 56 -4.82 -14.42 3.45
N PRO A 57 -5.45 -14.37 4.64
CA PRO A 57 -5.62 -13.12 5.36
C PRO A 57 -4.28 -12.45 5.69
N TYR A 58 -4.19 -11.14 5.45
CA TYR A 58 -2.97 -10.38 5.67
C TYR A 58 -3.23 -9.00 6.23
N TYR A 59 -2.20 -8.43 6.84
CA TYR A 59 -2.11 -7.04 7.26
C TYR A 59 -1.20 -6.29 6.31
N MET A 60 -1.59 -5.07 6.00
CA MET A 60 -0.82 -4.11 5.22
C MET A 60 -0.51 -2.93 6.12
N ASP A 61 0.73 -2.84 6.57
CA ASP A 61 1.24 -1.76 7.39
C ASP A 61 1.92 -0.72 6.50
N VAL A 62 1.59 0.54 6.70
CA VAL A 62 2.18 1.67 5.96
C VAL A 62 2.71 2.69 6.94
N ILE A 63 3.97 3.09 6.77
CA ILE A 63 4.63 4.14 7.53
C ILE A 63 5.11 5.20 6.55
N ILE A 64 4.53 6.40 6.62
CA ILE A 64 4.91 7.55 5.81
C ILE A 64 5.77 8.50 6.65
N ASP A 65 6.98 8.81 6.20
CA ASP A 65 7.72 9.98 6.68
C ASP A 65 7.33 11.19 5.82
N HIS A 66 6.52 12.08 6.39
CA HIS A 66 6.05 13.28 5.73
C HIS A 66 6.74 14.53 6.29
N LYS A 67 7.21 15.42 5.41
CA LYS A 67 7.93 16.65 5.80
C LYS A 67 7.15 17.55 6.76
N ILE A 68 5.83 17.62 6.61
CA ILE A 68 4.96 18.52 7.40
C ILE A 68 4.29 17.81 8.59
N TYR A 69 3.89 16.55 8.39
CA TYR A 69 3.05 15.83 9.36
C TYR A 69 3.86 14.84 10.22
N GLY A 70 5.17 14.74 9.98
CA GLY A 70 6.02 13.78 10.64
C GLY A 70 5.72 12.35 10.20
N ILE A 71 5.83 11.41 11.14
CA ILE A 71 5.60 10.00 10.87
C ILE A 71 4.10 9.68 10.99
N VAL A 72 3.51 9.19 9.90
CA VAL A 72 2.12 8.72 9.85
C VAL A 72 2.13 7.20 9.68
N LYS A 73 1.34 6.50 10.50
CA LYS A 73 1.24 5.03 10.47
C LYS A 73 -0.20 4.62 10.19
N SER A 74 -0.38 3.61 9.35
CA SER A 74 -1.67 2.98 9.06
C SER A 74 -1.51 1.46 8.98
N SER A 75 -2.56 0.72 9.33
CA SER A 75 -2.61 -0.73 9.18
C SER A 75 -3.99 -1.13 8.69
N ILE A 76 -4.05 -1.96 7.65
CA ILE A 76 -5.30 -2.45 7.05
C ILE A 76 -5.28 -3.98 7.08
N PHE A 77 -6.37 -4.60 7.51
CA PHE A 77 -6.55 -6.05 7.43
C PHE A 77 -7.35 -6.42 6.18
N ASN A 78 -6.85 -7.39 5.42
CA ASN A 78 -7.58 -8.06 4.35
C ASN A 78 -7.87 -9.50 4.77
N SER A 79 -9.12 -9.94 4.63
CA SER A 79 -9.57 -11.30 4.92
C SER A 79 -9.17 -12.34 3.86
N GLY A 80 -8.45 -11.96 2.80
CA GLY A 80 -8.01 -12.83 1.71
C GLY A 80 -9.04 -13.05 0.60
N THR A 81 -10.26 -12.51 0.75
CA THR A 81 -11.38 -12.63 -0.21
C THR A 81 -11.56 -11.39 -1.10
N SER A 82 -10.71 -10.40 -0.93
CA SER A 82 -10.78 -9.09 -1.58
C SER A 82 -9.51 -8.85 -2.37
N THR A 83 -9.65 -8.56 -3.66
CA THR A 83 -8.55 -8.59 -4.64
C THR A 83 -7.98 -7.21 -4.98
N ASP A 84 -8.58 -6.10 -4.54
CA ASP A 84 -8.15 -4.74 -4.92
C ASP A 84 -8.15 -3.76 -3.75
N TYR A 85 -6.97 -3.28 -3.34
CA TYR A 85 -6.84 -2.26 -2.29
C TYR A 85 -6.11 -1.03 -2.76
N LYS A 86 -6.86 0.03 -3.03
CA LYS A 86 -6.28 1.35 -3.30
C LYS A 86 -5.94 2.06 -1.98
N ILE A 87 -4.66 2.25 -1.67
CA ILE A 87 -4.23 3.05 -0.50
C ILE A 87 -4.17 4.54 -0.86
N ILE A 88 -5.28 5.26 -0.72
CA ILE A 88 -5.27 6.70 -0.96
C ILE A 88 -4.73 7.45 0.27
N GLY A 89 -3.47 7.90 0.21
CA GLY A 89 -2.90 8.84 1.17
C GLY A 89 -3.37 10.28 0.93
N MET A 90 -4.57 10.65 1.38
CA MET A 90 -5.07 12.03 1.22
C MET A 90 -4.50 12.96 2.31
N PHE A 91 -3.34 13.54 2.04
CA PHE A 91 -2.82 14.66 2.83
C PHE A 91 -3.37 15.98 2.29
N ALA A 92 -4.34 16.56 3.00
CA ALA A 92 -4.86 17.89 2.72
C ALA A 92 -4.38 18.86 3.80
N LYS A 93 -3.82 20.00 3.37
CA LYS A 93 -3.61 21.15 4.26
C LYS A 93 -5.00 21.64 4.69
N GLN A 94 -5.26 21.74 5.99
CA GLN A 94 -6.44 22.44 6.49
C GLN A 94 -6.36 23.92 6.12
#